data_AF-A0A674NMI4-F1
#
_entry.id   AF-A0A674NMI4-F1
#
_cell.length_a   1.000
_cell.length_b   1.000
_cell.length_c   1.000
_cell.angle_alpha   90.00
_cell.angle_beta   90.00
_cell.angle_gamma   90.00
#
_symmetry.space_group_name_H-M   'P 1'
#
loop_
_entity.id
_entity.type
_entity.pdbx_description
1 polymer ?
#
loop_
_entity_poly.entity_id
_entity_poly.type
_entity_poly.pdbx_seq_one_letter_code
_entity_poly.pdbx_strand_id
1 'polypeptide(L)'
;MLYDKPSRWAYTFSSKIRSQLQCPSGKLQDAKNPIQFYERSVYSDRYVFASNLFGHGDLTETEWNIYQDWRSFEAKPSGWTSLCLQRCMQRLLHRGREEEQGIPLEYLEQLHFKHESWLYNRNMRLDFNYLNDLPVLVLDIDTDFQSDRLKQEAIIHEVLHHSSRLFPVSLDSANLDHFVLQVKEFLTTL
;
A
#
# COMPACT_ATOMS: atom_id res chain seq x y z
N MET A 1 7.03 -19.34 -0.29
CA MET A 1 5.62 -19.78 -0.08
C MET A 1 4.68 -19.34 -1.20
N LEU A 2 4.52 -18.04 -1.49
CA LEU A 2 3.77 -17.57 -2.67
C LEU A 2 4.56 -17.81 -3.96
N TYR A 3 5.78 -17.28 -4.03
CA TYR A 3 6.61 -17.31 -5.22
C TYR A 3 7.10 -18.71 -5.62
N ASP A 4 7.08 -19.68 -4.70
CA ASP A 4 7.46 -21.08 -5.02
C ASP A 4 6.40 -21.81 -5.86
N LYS A 5 5.11 -21.56 -5.59
CA LYS A 5 3.97 -22.16 -6.29
C LYS A 5 2.80 -21.16 -6.39
N PRO A 6 2.93 -20.12 -7.22
CA PRO A 6 1.93 -19.06 -7.30
C PRO A 6 0.53 -19.61 -7.67
N SER A 7 0.45 -20.50 -8.66
CA SER A 7 -0.81 -21.17 -9.06
C SER A 7 -1.53 -21.95 -7.95
N ARG A 8 -0.84 -22.30 -6.86
CA ARG A 8 -1.45 -22.98 -5.70
C ARG A 8 -1.84 -22.01 -4.58
N TRP A 9 -1.09 -20.92 -4.43
CA TRP A 9 -1.12 -20.07 -3.23
C TRP A 9 -1.57 -18.63 -3.48
N ALA A 10 -1.65 -18.19 -4.74
CA ALA A 10 -2.04 -16.83 -5.13
C ALA A 10 -3.39 -16.42 -4.52
N TYR A 11 -4.39 -17.28 -4.66
CA TYR A 11 -5.72 -17.01 -4.11
C TYR A 11 -5.68 -16.93 -2.58
N THR A 12 -5.08 -17.93 -1.93
CA THR A 12 -4.98 -17.98 -0.46
C THR A 12 -4.23 -16.77 0.10
N PHE A 13 -3.14 -16.35 -0.55
CA PHE A 13 -2.35 -15.20 -0.13
C PHE A 13 -3.14 -13.89 -0.26
N SER A 14 -3.79 -13.66 -1.41
CA SER A 14 -4.61 -12.47 -1.64
C SER A 14 -5.79 -12.40 -0.66
N SER A 15 -6.48 -13.52 -0.42
CA SER A 15 -7.54 -13.60 0.60
C SER A 15 -7.03 -13.31 2.02
N LYS A 16 -5.82 -13.77 2.36
CA LYS A 16 -5.20 -13.48 3.66
C LYS A 16 -4.95 -11.98 3.83
N ILE A 17 -4.34 -11.31 2.85
CA ILE A 17 -4.11 -9.85 2.91
C ILE A 17 -5.43 -9.11 3.09
N ARG A 18 -6.45 -9.49 2.32
CA ARG A 18 -7.81 -8.93 2.45
C ARG A 18 -8.39 -9.10 3.85
N SER A 19 -8.15 -10.23 4.52
CA SER A 19 -8.61 -10.48 5.90
C SER A 19 -7.80 -9.75 6.98
N GLN A 20 -6.55 -9.38 6.67
CA GLN A 20 -5.62 -8.75 7.62
C GLN A 20 -5.73 -7.22 7.68
N LEU A 21 -6.48 -6.61 6.77
CA LEU A 21 -6.85 -5.20 6.86
C LEU A 21 -7.91 -5.05 7.97
N GLN A 22 -7.42 -5.05 9.21
CA GLN A 22 -8.23 -5.01 10.42
C GLN A 22 -8.89 -3.65 10.61
N CYS A 23 -10.03 -3.64 11.30
CA CYS A 23 -10.60 -2.42 11.87
C CYS A 23 -9.58 -1.72 12.79
N PRO A 24 -9.63 -0.38 12.89
CA PRO A 24 -8.78 0.37 13.80
C PRO A 24 -8.83 -0.21 15.22
N SER A 25 -7.66 -0.35 15.85
CA SER A 25 -7.58 -0.83 17.24
C SER A 25 -8.47 0.01 18.17
N GLY A 26 -9.01 -0.58 19.24
CA GLY A 26 -9.89 0.15 20.18
C GLY A 26 -9.28 1.46 20.70
N LYS A 27 -7.95 1.51 20.87
CA LYS A 27 -7.22 2.72 21.29
C LYS A 27 -7.25 3.85 20.25
N LEU A 28 -7.35 3.53 18.96
CA LEU A 28 -7.53 4.53 17.91
C LEU A 28 -8.96 5.10 17.92
N GLN A 29 -9.95 4.31 18.34
CA GLN A 29 -11.35 4.76 18.37
C GLN A 29 -11.59 5.85 19.43
N ASP A 30 -10.80 5.83 20.51
CA ASP A 30 -10.87 6.83 21.59
C ASP A 30 -10.07 8.10 21.30
N ALA A 31 -9.21 8.09 20.27
CA ALA A 31 -8.45 9.27 19.88
C ALA A 31 -9.36 10.28 19.17
N LYS A 32 -9.16 11.57 19.43
CA LYS A 32 -9.96 12.63 18.81
C LYS A 32 -9.79 12.66 17.28
N ASN A 33 -8.61 12.32 16.78
CA ASN A 33 -8.26 12.27 15.34
C ASN A 33 -7.23 11.15 15.06
N PRO A 34 -7.62 9.87 15.04
CA PRO A 34 -6.70 8.79 14.79
C PRO A 34 -6.25 8.80 13.32
N ILE A 35 -4.93 8.78 13.10
CA ILE A 35 -4.36 8.47 11.79
C ILE A 35 -3.81 7.04 11.86
N GLN A 36 -4.09 6.25 10.83
CA GLN A 36 -3.64 4.88 10.71
C GLN A 36 -2.99 4.67 9.35
N PHE A 37 -1.75 4.20 9.38
CA PHE A 37 -1.04 3.77 8.19
C PHE A 37 -1.26 2.29 7.94
N TYR A 38 -1.38 1.94 6.66
CA TYR A 38 -1.47 0.56 6.21
C TYR A 38 -0.38 0.30 5.18
N GLU A 39 0.33 -0.81 5.33
CA GLU A 39 1.16 -1.34 4.26
C GLU A 39 0.26 -2.03 3.24
N ARG A 40 -0.04 -1.31 2.15
CA ARG A 40 -1.02 -1.66 1.11
C ARG A 40 -2.49 -1.50 1.56
N SER A 41 -3.40 -1.62 0.60
CA SER A 41 -4.85 -1.55 0.77
C SER A 41 -5.55 -2.67 -0.01
N VAL A 42 -6.84 -2.93 0.28
CA VAL A 42 -7.65 -3.88 -0.52
C VAL A 42 -7.65 -3.52 -2.00
N TYR A 43 -7.55 -2.23 -2.32
CA TYR A 43 -7.53 -1.75 -3.71
C TYR A 43 -6.20 -2.07 -4.37
N SER A 44 -5.06 -1.87 -3.69
CA SER A 44 -3.77 -2.28 -4.23
C SER A 44 -3.68 -3.79 -4.41
N ASP A 45 -4.22 -4.57 -3.47
CA ASP A 45 -4.26 -6.03 -3.60
C ASP A 45 -5.08 -6.45 -4.84
N ARG A 46 -6.25 -5.85 -5.05
CA ARG A 46 -7.11 -6.14 -6.23
C ARG A 46 -6.51 -5.67 -7.56
N TYR A 47 -6.22 -4.38 -7.66
CA TYR A 47 -5.90 -3.73 -8.94
C TYR A 47 -4.44 -3.88 -9.35
N VAL A 48 -3.55 -4.11 -8.37
CA VAL A 48 -2.13 -4.36 -8.63
C VAL A 48 -1.83 -5.85 -8.54
N PHE A 49 -1.85 -6.44 -7.34
CA PHE A 49 -1.28 -7.78 -7.11
C PHE A 49 -2.13 -8.93 -7.69
N ALA A 50 -3.39 -9.06 -7.26
CA ALA A 50 -4.29 -10.12 -7.69
C ALA A 50 -4.59 -10.02 -9.20
N SER A 51 -4.79 -8.82 -9.73
CA SER A 51 -4.91 -8.60 -11.17
C SER A 51 -3.65 -9.03 -11.93
N ASN A 52 -2.45 -8.80 -11.37
CA ASN A 52 -1.20 -9.26 -11.98
C ASN A 52 -1.10 -10.79 -11.97
N LEU A 53 -1.42 -11.44 -10.84
CA LEU A 53 -1.42 -12.89 -10.70
C LEU A 53 -2.42 -13.56 -11.67
N PHE A 54 -3.59 -12.97 -11.86
CA PHE A 54 -4.55 -13.44 -12.86
C PHE A 54 -4.00 -13.31 -14.29
N GLY A 55 -3.36 -12.17 -14.62
CA GLY A 55 -2.73 -11.97 -15.93
C GLY A 55 -1.62 -12.97 -16.26
N HIS A 56 -0.93 -13.49 -15.25
CA HIS A 56 0.09 -14.53 -15.40
C HIS A 56 -0.46 -15.96 -15.40
N GLY A 57 -1.76 -16.14 -15.18
CA GLY A 57 -2.38 -17.47 -15.07
C GLY A 57 -2.19 -18.15 -13.70
N ASP A 58 -1.76 -17.41 -12.68
CA ASP A 58 -1.59 -17.92 -11.31
C ASP A 58 -2.91 -17.94 -10.52
N LEU A 59 -3.93 -17.25 -11.02
CA LEU A 59 -5.30 -17.36 -10.55
C LEU A 59 -6.17 -17.97 -11.65
N THR A 60 -6.95 -18.98 -11.30
CA THR A 60 -7.97 -19.51 -12.21
C THR A 60 -9.09 -18.50 -12.42
N GLU A 61 -9.86 -18.63 -13.50
CA GLU A 61 -11.03 -17.80 -13.75
C GLU A 61 -12.04 -17.86 -12.58
N THR A 62 -12.23 -19.05 -11.99
CA THR A 62 -13.09 -19.23 -10.83
C THR A 62 -12.57 -18.47 -9.61
N GLU A 63 -11.29 -18.60 -9.28
CA GLU A 63 -10.67 -17.87 -8.16
C GLU A 63 -10.73 -16.35 -8.37
N TRP A 64 -10.48 -15.89 -9.60
CA TRP A 64 -10.56 -14.47 -9.94
C TRP A 64 -11.99 -13.93 -9.84
N ASN A 65 -12.99 -14.67 -10.33
CA ASN A 65 -14.39 -14.26 -10.21
C ASN A 65 -14.86 -14.21 -8.75
N ILE A 66 -14.47 -15.19 -7.93
CA ILE A 66 -14.75 -15.17 -6.49
C ILE A 66 -14.05 -14.00 -5.80
N TYR A 67 -12.77 -13.77 -6.11
CA TYR A 67 -12.00 -12.69 -5.51
C TYR A 67 -12.57 -11.30 -5.85
N GLN A 68 -13.01 -11.09 -7.09
CA GLN A 68 -13.63 -9.85 -7.55
C GLN A 68 -15.00 -9.57 -6.94
N ASP A 69 -15.69 -10.58 -6.42
CA ASP A 69 -16.99 -10.42 -5.77
C ASP A 69 -16.85 -9.64 -4.45
N TRP A 70 -16.97 -8.32 -4.59
CA TRP A 70 -16.78 -7.35 -3.53
C TRP A 70 -18.01 -7.23 -2.63
N ARG A 71 -19.18 -7.72 -3.07
CA ARG A 71 -20.46 -7.60 -2.35
C ARG A 71 -20.43 -8.27 -0.97
N SER A 72 -19.48 -9.17 -0.76
CA SER A 72 -19.21 -9.85 0.50
C SER A 72 -18.50 -9.00 1.57
N PHE A 73 -18.07 -7.77 1.26
CA PHE A 73 -17.25 -6.96 2.19
C PHE A 73 -17.80 -5.53 2.36
N GLU A 74 -18.51 -5.31 3.47
CA GLU A 74 -19.15 -4.03 3.85
C GLU A 74 -18.19 -3.00 4.47
N ALA A 75 -16.88 -3.24 4.49
CA ALA A 75 -15.93 -2.29 5.03
C ALA A 75 -15.66 -1.20 3.99
N LYS A 76 -16.51 -0.16 3.93
CA LYS A 76 -16.11 1.15 3.42
C LYS A 76 -15.18 1.77 4.45
N PRO A 77 -13.90 1.92 4.15
CA PRO A 77 -12.97 2.46 5.12
C PRO A 77 -13.00 3.98 4.96
N SER A 78 -13.56 4.66 5.95
CA SER A 78 -13.60 6.12 5.98
C SER A 78 -12.18 6.66 6.16
N GLY A 79 -11.69 7.44 5.19
CA GLY A 79 -10.46 8.24 5.32
C GLY A 79 -9.16 7.60 4.82
N TRP A 80 -9.12 7.09 3.59
CA TRP A 80 -7.91 6.50 3.02
C TRP A 80 -7.03 7.53 2.30
N THR A 81 -5.78 7.61 2.73
CA THR A 81 -4.68 8.21 1.97
C THR A 81 -3.77 7.06 1.52
N SER A 82 -3.70 6.81 0.21
CA SER A 82 -2.78 5.80 -0.32
C SER A 82 -1.43 6.46 -0.57
N LEU A 83 -0.39 5.99 0.12
CA LEU A 83 0.98 6.40 -0.12
C LEU A 83 1.54 5.56 -1.27
N CYS A 84 1.96 6.22 -2.36
CA CYS A 84 2.67 5.56 -3.46
C CYS A 84 4.16 5.82 -3.28
N LEU A 85 4.94 4.75 -3.20
CA LEU A 85 6.39 4.81 -3.10
C LEU A 85 6.95 4.37 -4.43
N GLN A 86 7.66 5.26 -5.10
CA GLN A 86 8.24 4.98 -6.40
C GLN A 86 9.58 4.23 -6.20
N ARG A 87 9.81 3.21 -7.03
CA ARG A 87 11.04 2.40 -7.20
C ARG A 87 11.43 1.45 -6.04
N CYS A 88 10.71 0.33 -5.95
CA CYS A 88 10.97 -0.78 -5.01
C CYS A 88 12.13 -1.72 -5.38
N MET A 89 12.61 -1.73 -6.61
CA MET A 89 13.49 -2.81 -7.12
C MET A 89 14.87 -2.86 -6.45
N GLN A 90 15.60 -1.74 -6.39
CA GLN A 90 16.94 -1.72 -5.76
C GLN A 90 16.86 -2.08 -4.27
N ARG A 91 15.73 -1.76 -3.64
CA ARG A 91 15.45 -2.09 -2.25
C ARG A 91 15.10 -3.56 -2.05
N LEU A 92 14.32 -4.15 -2.96
CA LEU A 92 13.98 -5.57 -2.91
C LEU A 92 15.26 -6.44 -2.94
N LEU A 93 16.21 -6.09 -3.80
CA LEU A 93 17.53 -6.73 -3.85
C LEU A 93 18.35 -6.48 -2.57
N HIS A 94 18.34 -5.25 -2.04
CA HIS A 94 19.09 -4.90 -0.84
C HIS A 94 18.55 -5.54 0.44
N ARG A 95 17.22 -5.70 0.55
CA ARG A 95 16.54 -6.32 1.71
C ARG A 95 16.89 -7.78 1.90
N GLY A 96 17.24 -8.49 0.82
CA GLY A 96 17.76 -9.86 0.89
C GLY A 96 16.80 -10.90 1.48
N ARG A 97 15.47 -10.69 1.42
CA ARG A 97 14.51 -11.68 1.90
C ARG A 97 14.58 -12.94 1.05
N GLU A 98 14.69 -14.10 1.70
CA GLU A 98 14.78 -15.39 1.01
C GLU A 98 13.57 -15.64 0.11
N GLU A 99 12.36 -15.23 0.52
CA GLU A 99 11.16 -15.45 -0.28
C GLU A 99 11.07 -14.56 -1.52
N GLU A 100 11.80 -13.45 -1.55
CA GLU A 100 11.83 -12.50 -2.67
C GLU A 100 13.01 -12.79 -3.63
N GLN A 101 13.87 -13.76 -3.30
CA GLN A 101 14.95 -14.21 -4.19
C GLN A 101 14.37 -14.90 -5.43
N GLY A 102 14.83 -14.49 -6.60
CA GLY A 102 14.42 -15.09 -7.88
C GLY A 102 13.14 -14.52 -8.48
N ILE A 103 12.56 -13.46 -7.91
CA ILE A 103 11.49 -12.71 -8.59
C ILE A 103 12.07 -12.10 -9.88
N PRO A 104 11.48 -12.38 -11.06
CA PRO A 104 11.98 -11.85 -12.31
C PRO A 104 11.75 -10.33 -12.41
N LEU A 105 12.70 -9.63 -13.04
CA LEU A 105 12.63 -8.18 -13.27
C LEU A 105 11.30 -7.79 -13.93
N GLU A 106 10.89 -8.56 -14.93
CA GLU A 106 9.66 -8.33 -15.69
C GLU A 106 8.41 -8.31 -14.78
N TYR A 107 8.37 -9.15 -13.75
CA TYR A 107 7.26 -9.13 -12.78
C TYR A 107 7.23 -7.81 -11.99
N LEU A 108 8.40 -7.31 -11.58
CA LEU A 108 8.50 -6.03 -10.87
C LEU A 108 8.14 -4.84 -11.76
N GLU A 109 8.55 -4.86 -13.02
CA GLU A 109 8.19 -3.84 -14.02
C GLU A 109 6.66 -3.81 -14.25
N GLN A 110 6.01 -4.97 -14.29
CA GLN A 110 4.56 -5.05 -14.41
C GLN A 110 3.83 -4.49 -13.18
N LEU A 111 4.31 -4.80 -11.96
CA LEU A 111 3.76 -4.21 -10.73
C LEU A 111 3.96 -2.69 -10.72
N HIS A 112 5.15 -2.22 -11.12
CA HIS A 112 5.45 -0.79 -11.22
C HIS A 112 4.52 -0.09 -12.21
N PHE A 113 4.35 -0.66 -13.41
CA PHE A 113 3.44 -0.12 -14.43
C PHE A 113 2.01 -0.01 -13.90
N LYS A 114 1.50 -1.04 -13.20
CA LYS A 114 0.15 -1.00 -12.59
C LYS A 114 0.03 0.11 -11.54
N HIS A 115 1.05 0.32 -10.71
CA HIS A 115 1.09 1.43 -9.75
C HIS A 115 1.09 2.80 -10.45
N GLU A 116 1.93 2.98 -11.47
CA GLU A 116 1.99 4.23 -12.25
C GLU A 116 0.65 4.52 -12.95
N SER A 117 0.05 3.51 -13.59
CA SER A 117 -1.27 3.62 -14.23
C SER A 117 -2.37 4.00 -13.24
N TRP A 118 -2.35 3.45 -12.03
CA TRP A 118 -3.39 3.71 -11.04
C TRP A 118 -3.19 5.02 -10.29
N LEU A 119 -2.01 5.26 -9.72
CA LEU A 119 -1.80 6.31 -8.72
C LEU A 119 -1.26 7.60 -9.34
N TYR A 120 -0.41 7.50 -10.36
CA TYR A 120 0.24 8.65 -11.02
C TYR A 120 -0.56 9.12 -12.25
N ASN A 121 -0.72 8.25 -13.25
CA ASN A 121 -1.38 8.58 -14.52
C ASN A 121 -2.91 8.61 -14.45
N ARG A 122 -3.50 7.99 -13.42
CA ARG A 122 -4.97 7.91 -13.22
C ARG A 122 -5.73 7.37 -14.44
N ASN A 123 -5.12 6.46 -15.19
CA ASN A 123 -5.68 5.90 -16.42
C ASN A 123 -6.19 4.47 -16.27
N MET A 124 -6.03 3.87 -15.08
CA MET A 124 -6.56 2.55 -14.77
C MET A 124 -8.10 2.61 -14.63
N ARG A 125 -8.81 1.69 -15.28
CA ARG A 125 -10.25 1.55 -15.10
C ARG A 125 -10.54 0.93 -13.74
N LEU A 126 -11.22 1.67 -12.87
CA LEU A 126 -11.60 1.23 -11.53
C LEU A 126 -13.11 1.02 -11.45
N ASP A 127 -13.54 0.08 -10.63
CA ASP A 127 -14.97 -0.18 -10.39
C ASP A 127 -15.58 0.87 -9.45
N PHE A 128 -14.74 1.60 -8.71
CA PHE A 128 -15.11 2.57 -7.71
C PHE A 128 -14.64 3.96 -8.11
N ASN A 129 -15.56 4.81 -8.57
CA ASN A 129 -15.23 6.14 -9.10
C ASN A 129 -14.49 7.04 -8.09
N TYR A 130 -14.83 6.96 -6.79
CA TYR A 130 -14.19 7.80 -5.76
C TYR A 130 -12.69 7.53 -5.61
N LEU A 131 -12.18 6.37 -6.08
CA LEU A 131 -10.75 6.08 -6.07
C LEU A 131 -9.96 7.00 -7.00
N ASN A 132 -10.59 7.52 -8.06
CA ASN A 132 -9.95 8.48 -8.95
C ASN A 132 -9.73 9.84 -8.27
N ASP A 133 -10.63 10.20 -7.35
CA ASP A 133 -10.59 11.48 -6.64
C ASP A 133 -9.77 11.42 -5.35
N LEU A 134 -9.27 10.23 -4.96
CA LEU A 134 -8.49 10.08 -3.74
C LEU A 134 -7.17 10.88 -3.84
N PRO A 135 -6.83 11.65 -2.80
CA PRO A 135 -5.54 12.32 -2.73
C PRO A 135 -4.41 11.30 -2.65
N VAL A 136 -3.38 11.51 -3.45
CA VAL A 136 -2.19 10.67 -3.50
C VAL A 136 -0.99 11.56 -3.22
N LEU A 137 -0.16 11.10 -2.30
CA LEU A 137 1.18 11.63 -2.07
C LEU A 137 2.17 10.69 -2.73
N VAL A 138 2.97 11.23 -3.65
CA VAL A 138 4.08 10.53 -4.31
C VAL A 138 5.35 11.00 -3.65
N LEU A 139 6.07 10.08 -3.02
CA LEU A 139 7.36 10.36 -2.41
C LEU A 139 8.47 9.83 -3.32
N ASP A 140 9.36 10.71 -3.75
CA ASP A 140 10.60 10.32 -4.40
C ASP A 140 11.62 9.92 -3.33
N ILE A 141 11.95 8.64 -3.33
CA ILE A 141 12.80 8.01 -2.32
C ILE A 141 13.99 7.30 -2.99
N ASP A 142 14.39 7.76 -4.18
CA ASP A 142 15.43 7.15 -4.99
C ASP A 142 16.80 7.06 -4.29
N THR A 143 17.08 7.97 -3.38
CA THR A 143 18.31 7.93 -2.59
C THR A 143 18.12 7.18 -1.29
N ASP A 144 19.17 6.51 -0.83
CA ASP A 144 19.20 5.85 0.48
C ASP A 144 18.84 6.84 1.59
N PHE A 145 17.59 6.76 2.05
CA PHE A 145 17.02 7.57 3.12
C PHE A 145 17.13 6.84 4.45
N GLN A 146 17.48 5.55 4.48
CA GLN A 146 17.62 4.82 5.74
C GLN A 146 18.82 5.34 6.54
N SER A 147 19.88 5.75 5.84
CA SER A 147 21.09 6.32 6.43
C SER A 147 21.07 7.86 6.54
N ASP A 148 20.17 8.54 5.83
CA ASP A 148 20.12 10.02 5.74
C ASP A 148 19.01 10.63 6.60
N ARG A 149 19.39 11.15 7.77
CA ARG A 149 18.47 11.83 8.71
C ARG A 149 17.75 13.03 8.10
N LEU A 150 18.40 13.81 7.26
CA LEU A 150 17.80 15.01 6.67
C LEU A 150 16.68 14.62 5.70
N LYS A 151 16.86 13.53 4.95
CA LYS A 151 15.81 13.00 4.06
C LYS A 151 14.66 12.37 4.83
N GLN A 152 14.94 11.67 5.93
CA GLN A 152 13.87 11.17 6.81
C GLN A 152 12.99 12.31 7.32
N GLU A 153 13.61 13.39 7.80
CA GLU A 153 12.88 14.59 8.26
C GLU A 153 12.11 15.26 7.12
N ALA A 154 12.68 15.36 5.92
CA ALA A 154 12.00 15.90 4.75
C ALA A 154 10.75 15.08 4.37
N ILE A 155 10.86 13.74 4.34
CA ILE A 155 9.74 12.84 4.06
C ILE A 155 8.66 12.98 5.13
N ILE A 156 9.04 13.00 6.41
CA ILE A 156 8.09 13.17 7.52
C ILE A 156 7.35 14.50 7.39
N HIS A 157 8.07 15.58 7.07
CA HIS A 157 7.48 16.89 6.88
C HIS A 157 6.51 16.93 5.69
N GLU A 158 6.84 16.27 4.58
CA GLU A 158 5.97 16.18 3.41
C GLU A 158 4.70 15.37 3.69
N VAL A 159 4.83 14.24 4.40
CA VAL A 159 3.70 13.42 4.84
C VAL A 159 2.79 14.21 5.79
N LEU A 160 3.36 14.92 6.78
CA LEU A 160 2.62 15.78 7.70
C LEU A 160 1.88 16.91 6.97
N HIS A 161 2.57 17.60 6.06
CA HIS A 161 1.99 18.68 5.28
C HIS A 161 0.84 18.17 4.39
N HIS A 162 1.00 17.00 3.76
CA HIS A 162 -0.08 16.38 3.00
C HIS A 162 -1.26 16.00 3.89
N SER A 163 -1.03 15.33 5.02
CA SER A 163 -2.09 14.91 5.95
C SER A 163 -2.88 16.10 6.51
N SER A 164 -2.20 17.19 6.89
CA SER A 164 -2.87 18.41 7.40
C SER A 164 -3.75 19.12 6.37
N ARG A 165 -3.44 19.02 5.07
CA ARG A 165 -4.30 19.53 3.99
C ARG A 165 -5.56 18.71 3.80
N LEU A 166 -5.50 17.41 4.06
CA LEU A 166 -6.64 16.51 3.93
C LEU A 166 -7.54 16.51 5.16
N PHE A 167 -6.92 16.69 6.33
CA PHE A 167 -7.60 16.74 7.62
C PHE A 167 -7.21 18.07 8.29
N PRO A 168 -8.01 19.14 8.15
CA PRO A 168 -7.69 20.50 8.63
C PRO A 168 -7.79 20.63 10.16
N VAL A 169 -7.23 19.68 10.91
CA VAL A 169 -7.30 19.61 12.36
C VAL A 169 -5.89 19.74 12.93
N SER A 170 -5.75 20.50 14.03
CA SER A 170 -4.48 20.63 14.74
C SER A 170 -4.05 19.25 15.27
N LEU A 171 -2.92 18.76 14.77
CA LEU A 171 -2.18 17.70 15.45
C LEU A 171 -1.61 18.32 16.73
N ASP A 172 -2.28 18.11 17.86
CA ASP A 172 -1.70 18.41 19.17
C ASP A 172 -0.35 17.68 19.31
N SER A 173 0.61 18.22 20.06
CA SER A 173 2.01 17.72 20.10
C SER A 173 2.13 16.21 20.36
N ALA A 174 1.27 15.63 21.21
CA ALA A 174 1.24 14.20 21.50
C ALA A 174 0.78 13.33 20.30
N ASN A 175 -0.13 13.85 19.46
CA ASN A 175 -0.56 13.18 18.23
C ASN A 175 0.51 13.30 17.15
N LEU A 176 1.28 14.40 17.14
CA LEU A 176 2.39 14.61 16.22
C LEU A 176 3.52 13.61 16.48
N ASP A 177 3.93 13.43 17.75
CA ASP A 177 5.00 12.47 18.10
C ASP A 177 4.61 11.03 17.77
N HIS A 178 3.35 10.65 18.05
CA HIS A 178 2.84 9.31 17.69
C HIS A 178 2.77 9.11 16.17
N PHE A 179 2.32 10.13 15.43
CA PHE A 179 2.29 10.10 13.97
C PHE A 179 3.68 9.98 13.37
N VAL A 180 4.65 10.77 13.85
CA VAL A 180 6.04 10.71 13.42
C VAL A 180 6.64 9.33 13.71
N LEU A 181 6.31 8.73 14.86
CA LEU A 181 6.73 7.36 15.17
C LEU A 181 6.14 6.35 14.19
N GLN A 182 4.84 6.42 13.89
CA GLN A 182 4.20 5.53 12.91
C GLN A 182 4.80 5.68 11.50
N VAL A 183 5.07 6.92 11.06
CA VAL A 183 5.73 7.17 9.78
C VAL A 183 7.14 6.60 9.78
N LYS A 184 7.91 6.75 10.87
CA LYS A 184 9.25 6.16 10.98
C LYS A 184 9.22 4.64 10.95
N GLU A 185 8.32 4.01 11.72
CA GLU A 185 8.15 2.55 11.73
C GLU A 185 7.77 2.05 10.33
N PHE A 186 6.82 2.71 9.68
CA PHE A 186 6.42 2.40 8.31
C PHE A 186 7.55 2.59 7.30
N LEU A 187 8.36 3.64 7.44
CA LEU A 187 9.53 3.88 6.60
C LEU A 187 10.64 2.86 6.84
N THR A 188 10.77 2.29 8.04
CA THR A 188 11.75 1.22 8.32
C THR A 188 11.33 -0.15 7.81
N THR A 189 10.04 -0.39 7.57
CA THR A 189 9.59 -1.62 6.89
C THR A 189 9.73 -1.55 5.38
N LEU A 190 10.08 -0.37 4.83
CA LEU A 190 10.30 -0.07 3.43
C LEU A 190 11.78 -0.13 3.00
#